data_AF-A0A964IMR3-F1
#
_entry.id   AF-A0A964IMR3-F1
#
_cell.length_a   1.000
_cell.length_b   1.000
_cell.length_c   1.000
_cell.angle_alpha   90.00
_cell.angle_beta   90.00
_cell.angle_gamma   90.00
#
_symmetry.space_group_name_H-M   'P 1'
#
loop_
_entity.id
_entity.type
_entity.pdbx_description
1 polymer ?
#
loop_
_entity_poly.entity_id
_entity_poly.type
_entity_poly.pdbx_seq_one_letter_code
_entity_poly.pdbx_strand_id
1 'polypeptide(L)'
;MKICICTTPIRPYPTNYPPFGSLAVIQALRQVGYQSDFFNIDFHRYFDQDVRRHFESHQYDVVGISAVVSTAYAYTKQLAGWIRAASPHTTIVVGGNLAASAEILLRKTEVDFCVAGDGTISDIRGSRVTITPTFSRCGSGFHLPPSAAMWGWLSAARTSASR
;
A
#
# COMPACT_ATOMS: atom_id res chain seq x y z
N MET A 1 16.92 -1.68 0.67
CA MET A 1 15.50 -1.80 1.01
C MET A 1 14.80 -2.48 -0.15
N LYS A 2 14.11 -3.59 0.08
CA LYS A 2 13.40 -4.37 -0.93
C LYS A 2 11.91 -4.09 -0.82
N ILE A 3 11.33 -3.51 -1.87
CA ILE A 3 9.94 -3.06 -1.90
C ILE A 3 9.18 -3.90 -2.92
N CYS A 4 7.98 -4.34 -2.58
CA CYS A 4 7.06 -4.98 -3.50
C CYS A 4 5.75 -4.19 -3.57
N ILE A 5 5.26 -3.94 -4.78
CA ILE A 5 3.88 -3.49 -5.02
C ILE A 5 3.11 -4.67 -5.59
N CYS A 6 2.03 -5.07 -4.93
CA CYS A 6 1.20 -6.17 -5.39
C CYS A 6 -0.27 -5.77 -5.54
N THR A 7 -0.95 -6.42 -6.48
CA THR A 7 -2.39 -6.23 -6.69
C THR A 7 -3.20 -7.28 -5.93
N THR A 8 -4.51 -7.10 -5.87
CA THR A 8 -5.45 -8.09 -5.34
C THR A 8 -6.33 -8.61 -6.48
N PRO A 9 -6.87 -9.84 -6.37
CA PRO A 9 -7.84 -10.33 -7.33
C PRO A 9 -9.15 -9.57 -7.16
N ILE A 10 -9.39 -8.57 -8.00
CA ILE A 10 -10.55 -7.67 -7.87
C ILE A 10 -11.79 -8.16 -8.62
N ARG A 11 -11.62 -9.15 -9.49
CA ARG A 11 -12.67 -9.69 -10.37
C ARG A 11 -12.61 -11.22 -10.40
N PRO A 12 -13.71 -11.90 -10.75
CA PRO A 12 -13.72 -13.36 -10.90
C PRO A 12 -12.78 -13.88 -11.99
N TYR A 13 -12.52 -13.07 -13.02
CA TYR A 13 -11.66 -13.39 -14.16
C TYR A 13 -10.54 -12.34 -14.31
N PRO A 14 -9.35 -12.71 -14.81
CA PRO A 14 -8.25 -11.78 -15.02
C PRO A 14 -8.62 -10.71 -16.05
N THR A 15 -7.96 -9.55 -15.95
CA THR A 15 -8.09 -8.48 -16.93
C THR A 15 -6.72 -8.08 -17.45
N ASN A 16 -6.67 -7.70 -18.73
CA ASN A 16 -5.48 -7.11 -19.34
C ASN A 16 -5.40 -5.60 -19.09
N TYR A 17 -6.38 -5.03 -18.37
CA TYR A 17 -6.38 -3.62 -18.03
C TYR A 17 -5.28 -3.33 -17.01
N PRO A 18 -4.39 -2.36 -17.28
CA PRO A 18 -3.26 -2.10 -16.42
C PRO A 18 -3.71 -1.53 -15.07
N PRO A 19 -3.11 -1.96 -13.95
CA PRO A 19 -3.42 -1.42 -12.63
C PRO A 19 -2.73 -0.07 -12.44
N PHE A 20 -3.30 0.98 -13.03
CA PHE A 20 -2.72 2.33 -13.06
C PHE A 20 -2.30 2.85 -11.68
N GLY A 21 -3.08 2.58 -10.63
CA GLY A 21 -2.72 2.99 -9.26
C GLY A 21 -1.39 2.37 -8.79
N SER A 22 -1.18 1.07 -9.06
CA SER A 22 0.09 0.40 -8.73
C SER A 22 1.25 0.95 -9.56
N LEU A 23 1.03 1.13 -10.87
CA LEU A 23 2.06 1.65 -11.78
C LEU A 23 2.46 3.09 -11.45
N ALA A 24 1.51 3.93 -11.04
CA ALA A 24 1.77 5.30 -10.59
C ALA A 24 2.63 5.33 -9.32
N VAL A 25 2.35 4.45 -8.36
CA VAL A 25 3.17 4.31 -7.14
C VAL A 25 4.57 3.82 -7.47
N ILE A 26 4.72 2.82 -8.34
CA ILE A 26 6.03 2.32 -8.80
C ILE A 26 6.83 3.46 -9.45
N GLN A 27 6.18 4.26 -10.29
CA GLN A 27 6.82 5.41 -10.93
C GLN A 27 7.23 6.49 -9.92
N ALA A 28 6.40 6.78 -8.92
CA ALA A 28 6.72 7.73 -7.86
C ALA A 28 7.91 7.24 -7.01
N LEU A 29 7.95 5.96 -6.64
CA LEU A 29 9.08 5.35 -5.96
C LEU A 29 10.37 5.49 -6.77
N ARG A 30 10.29 5.26 -8.09
CA ARG A 30 11.42 5.45 -9.00
C ARG A 30 11.93 6.88 -9.04
N GLN A 31 11.04 7.87 -9.02
CA GLN A 31 11.42 9.29 -9.02
C GLN A 31 12.20 9.71 -7.77
N VAL A 32 11.96 9.05 -6.65
CA VAL A 32 12.68 9.31 -5.39
C VAL A 32 13.87 8.36 -5.16
N GLY A 33 14.25 7.59 -6.18
CA GLY A 33 15.45 6.74 -6.17
C GLY A 33 15.24 5.32 -5.65
N TYR A 34 14.01 4.89 -5.40
CA TYR A 34 13.69 3.52 -5.00
C TYR A 34 13.33 2.65 -6.20
N GLN A 35 13.71 1.37 -6.13
CA GLN A 35 13.24 0.32 -7.03
C GLN A 35 12.23 -0.55 -6.29
N SER A 36 11.25 -1.08 -7.02
CA SER A 36 10.22 -1.96 -6.46
C SER A 36 9.90 -3.10 -7.41
N ASP A 37 9.74 -4.29 -6.86
CA ASP A 37 9.19 -5.44 -7.57
C ASP A 37 7.68 -5.24 -7.75
N PHE A 38 7.15 -5.70 -8.89
CA PHE A 38 5.73 -5.64 -9.18
C PHE A 38 5.13 -7.03 -9.28
N PHE A 39 4.23 -7.36 -8.35
CA PHE A 39 3.59 -8.67 -8.27
C PHE A 39 2.10 -8.59 -8.62
N ASN A 40 1.78 -8.80 -9.89
CA ASN A 40 0.42 -8.63 -10.41
C ASN A 40 -0.46 -9.87 -10.21
N ILE A 41 -0.96 -10.05 -8.99
CA ILE A 41 -1.88 -11.15 -8.63
C ILE A 41 -3.16 -11.09 -9.46
N ASP A 42 -3.65 -9.88 -9.78
CA ASP A 42 -4.89 -9.73 -10.53
C ASP A 42 -4.80 -10.32 -11.95
N PHE A 43 -3.68 -10.09 -12.62
CA PHE A 43 -3.44 -10.60 -13.97
C PHE A 43 -3.12 -12.10 -13.97
N HIS A 44 -2.21 -12.54 -13.10
CA HIS A 44 -1.67 -13.89 -13.15
C HIS A 44 -2.53 -14.94 -12.44
N ARG A 45 -3.41 -14.54 -11.53
CA ARG A 45 -4.32 -15.44 -10.80
C ARG A 45 -3.59 -16.63 -10.16
N TYR A 46 -2.45 -16.35 -9.53
CA TYR A 46 -1.64 -17.36 -8.83
C TYR A 46 -2.46 -18.11 -7.78
N PHE A 47 -2.14 -19.38 -7.56
CA PHE A 47 -2.67 -20.11 -6.42
C PHE A 47 -2.07 -19.55 -5.12
N ASP A 48 -2.84 -19.62 -4.03
CA ASP A 48 -2.41 -19.14 -2.71
C ASP A 48 -1.02 -19.67 -2.30
N GLN A 49 -0.70 -20.93 -2.63
CA GLN A 49 0.59 -21.53 -2.33
C GLN A 49 1.76 -20.89 -3.09
N ASP A 50 1.53 -20.43 -4.32
CA ASP A 50 2.55 -19.76 -5.13
C ASP A 50 2.75 -18.33 -4.63
N VAL A 51 1.66 -17.65 -4.23
CA VAL A 51 1.71 -16.34 -3.58
C VAL A 51 2.54 -16.40 -2.29
N ARG A 52 2.28 -17.39 -1.42
CA ARG A 52 3.04 -17.59 -0.19
C ARG A 52 4.52 -17.82 -0.47
N ARG A 53 4.84 -18.77 -1.36
CA ARG A 53 6.22 -19.07 -1.75
C ARG A 53 6.96 -17.85 -2.30
N HIS A 54 6.26 -16.99 -3.07
CA HIS A 54 6.84 -15.74 -3.55
C HIS A 54 7.28 -14.83 -2.41
N PHE A 55 6.43 -14.59 -1.41
CA PHE A 55 6.78 -13.73 -0.27
C PHE A 55 7.85 -14.35 0.62
N GLU A 56 7.80 -15.67 0.84
CA GLU A 56 8.80 -16.42 1.60
C GLU A 56 10.19 -16.35 0.96
N SER A 57 10.28 -16.46 -0.37
CA SER A 57 11.56 -16.45 -1.07
C SER A 57 12.15 -15.04 -1.23
N HIS A 58 11.31 -14.00 -1.28
CA HIS A 58 11.77 -12.64 -1.56
C HIS A 58 12.05 -11.82 -0.31
N GLN A 59 11.36 -12.06 0.81
CA GLN A 59 11.60 -11.38 2.09
C GLN A 59 11.66 -9.84 1.96
N TYR A 60 10.53 -9.21 1.63
CA TYR A 60 10.47 -7.77 1.40
C TYR A 60 10.51 -6.94 2.70
N ASP A 61 11.16 -5.78 2.67
CA ASP A 61 11.12 -4.82 3.79
C ASP A 61 9.77 -4.10 3.83
N VAL A 62 9.21 -3.78 2.65
CA VAL A 62 7.94 -3.06 2.50
C VAL A 62 7.09 -3.73 1.42
N VAL A 63 5.82 -3.97 1.71
CA VAL A 63 4.85 -4.45 0.73
C VAL A 63 3.66 -3.49 0.65
N GLY A 64 3.44 -2.92 -0.54
CA GLY A 64 2.27 -2.13 -0.87
C GLY A 64 1.21 -2.97 -1.56
N ILE A 65 0.04 -3.13 -0.93
CA ILE A 65 -1.11 -3.85 -1.47
C ILE A 65 -2.06 -2.85 -2.12
N SER A 66 -2.28 -3.00 -3.42
CA SER A 66 -3.27 -2.24 -4.18
C SER A 66 -4.64 -2.93 -4.11
N ALA A 67 -5.53 -2.36 -3.30
CA ALA A 67 -6.89 -2.86 -3.08
C ALA A 67 -7.93 -1.80 -3.47
N VAL A 68 -8.30 -1.79 -4.75
CA VAL A 68 -9.12 -0.73 -5.37
C VAL A 68 -10.63 -0.87 -5.14
N VAL A 69 -11.09 -2.00 -4.59
CA VAL A 69 -12.52 -2.28 -4.34
C VAL A 69 -12.72 -2.93 -2.98
N SER A 70 -13.88 -2.69 -2.35
CA SER A 70 -14.20 -3.24 -1.03
C SER A 70 -14.29 -4.76 -1.01
N THR A 71 -14.64 -5.38 -2.14
CA THR A 71 -14.68 -6.85 -2.30
C THR A 71 -13.31 -7.51 -2.16
N ALA A 72 -12.22 -6.75 -2.27
CA ALA A 72 -10.86 -7.25 -2.06
C ALA A 72 -10.52 -7.43 -0.57
N TYR A 73 -11.39 -7.06 0.37
CA TYR A 73 -11.10 -7.11 1.82
C TYR A 73 -10.68 -8.50 2.31
N ALA A 74 -11.45 -9.55 1.96
CA ALA A 74 -11.18 -10.91 2.43
C ALA A 74 -9.80 -11.40 1.96
N TYR A 75 -9.48 -11.17 0.69
CA TYR A 75 -8.19 -11.54 0.13
C TYR A 75 -7.06 -10.68 0.71
N THR A 76 -7.27 -9.36 0.87
CA THR A 76 -6.28 -8.45 1.48
C THR A 76 -5.91 -8.89 2.89
N LYS A 77 -6.90 -9.30 3.69
CA LYS A 77 -6.68 -9.83 5.04
C LYS A 77 -5.82 -11.10 5.00
N GLN A 78 -6.11 -12.04 4.11
CA GLN A 78 -5.33 -13.26 3.96
C GLN A 78 -3.90 -12.97 3.47
N LEU A 79 -3.78 -12.13 2.45
CA LEU A 79 -2.52 -11.72 1.87
C LEU A 79 -1.61 -11.03 2.90
N ALA A 80 -2.14 -10.09 3.68
CA ALA A 80 -1.39 -9.46 4.77
C ALA A 80 -0.90 -10.49 5.80
N GLY A 81 -1.73 -11.48 6.13
CA GLY A 81 -1.34 -12.60 6.99
C GLY A 81 -0.21 -13.44 6.40
N TRP A 82 -0.26 -13.76 5.10
CA TRP A 82 0.81 -14.50 4.43
C TRP A 82 2.12 -13.72 4.36
N ILE A 83 2.05 -12.41 4.10
CA ILE A 83 3.22 -11.53 4.09
C ILE A 83 3.86 -11.48 5.50
N ARG A 84 3.05 -11.28 6.55
CA ARG A 84 3.54 -11.25 7.93
C ARG A 84 4.15 -12.58 8.36
N ALA A 85 3.54 -13.69 7.95
CA ALA A 85 4.08 -15.03 8.25
C ALA A 85 5.41 -15.29 7.52
N ALA A 86 5.54 -14.83 6.28
CA ALA A 86 6.78 -14.92 5.53
C ALA A 86 7.91 -14.08 6.16
N SER A 87 7.58 -12.86 6.61
CA SER A 87 8.52 -11.94 7.24
C SER A 87 7.82 -11.08 8.30
N PRO A 88 8.06 -11.36 9.60
CA PRO A 88 7.45 -10.61 10.70
C PRO A 88 7.82 -9.12 10.72
N HIS A 89 8.92 -8.73 10.08
CA HIS A 89 9.43 -7.35 10.07
C HIS A 89 8.95 -6.52 8.87
N THR A 90 8.28 -7.14 7.90
CA THR A 90 7.78 -6.43 6.72
C THR A 90 6.78 -5.36 7.11
N THR A 91 6.93 -4.16 6.57
CA THR A 91 5.92 -3.11 6.68
C THR A 91 4.86 -3.31 5.60
N ILE A 92 3.62 -3.53 6.00
CA ILE A 92 2.48 -3.78 5.11
C ILE A 92 1.64 -2.52 4.98
N VAL A 93 1.54 -2.01 3.76
CA VAL A 93 0.78 -0.79 3.43
C VAL A 93 -0.37 -1.15 2.49
N VAL A 94 -1.59 -0.72 2.80
CA VAL A 94 -2.74 -0.86 1.90
C VAL A 94 -3.12 0.48 1.30
N GLY A 95 -3.30 0.51 -0.02
CA GLY A 95 -3.83 1.66 -0.76
C GLY A 95 -5.01 1.31 -1.64
N GLY A 96 -5.58 2.31 -2.30
CA GLY A 96 -6.82 2.20 -3.09
C GLY A 96 -8.07 2.40 -2.24
N ASN A 97 -9.26 2.23 -2.84
CA ASN A 97 -10.51 2.56 -2.16
C ASN A 97 -10.75 1.75 -0.87
N LEU A 98 -10.18 0.54 -0.75
CA LEU A 98 -10.31 -0.25 0.48
C LEU A 98 -9.66 0.45 1.69
N ALA A 99 -8.65 1.29 1.47
CA ALA A 99 -8.00 2.05 2.53
C ALA A 99 -8.93 3.08 3.20
N ALA A 100 -10.07 3.43 2.58
CA ALA A 100 -11.11 4.22 3.24
C ALA A 100 -11.67 3.51 4.50
N SER A 101 -11.58 2.18 4.57
CA SER A 101 -11.92 1.37 5.74
C SER A 101 -10.71 1.11 6.65
N ALA A 102 -9.83 2.11 6.80
CA ALA A 102 -8.57 2.00 7.55
C ALA A 102 -8.76 1.45 8.97
N GLU A 103 -9.80 1.88 9.70
CA GLU A 103 -10.04 1.41 11.06
C GLU A 103 -10.19 -0.12 11.14
N ILE A 104 -10.92 -0.71 10.20
CA ILE A 104 -11.14 -2.15 10.15
C ILE A 104 -9.84 -2.86 9.75
N LEU A 105 -9.15 -2.36 8.72
CA LEU A 105 -7.89 -2.94 8.25
C LEU A 105 -6.84 -2.98 9.36
N LEU A 106 -6.59 -1.85 10.02
CA LEU A 106 -5.57 -1.74 11.07
C LEU A 106 -5.91 -2.55 12.33
N ARG A 107 -7.20 -2.78 12.62
CA ARG A 107 -7.62 -3.54 13.82
C ARG A 107 -7.80 -5.04 13.59
N LYS A 108 -8.07 -5.47 12.35
CA LYS A 108 -8.53 -6.84 12.05
C LYS A 108 -7.62 -7.60 11.09
N THR A 109 -6.51 -6.99 10.67
CA THR A 109 -5.55 -7.56 9.74
C THR A 109 -4.13 -7.20 10.19
N GLU A 110 -3.12 -7.78 9.53
CA GLU A 110 -1.70 -7.53 9.80
C GLU A 110 -1.14 -6.24 9.14
N VAL A 111 -2.03 -5.41 8.58
CA VAL A 111 -1.68 -4.17 7.88
C VAL A 111 -1.18 -3.11 8.86
N ASP A 112 -0.03 -2.52 8.57
CA ASP A 112 0.59 -1.48 9.42
C ASP A 112 0.08 -0.08 9.07
N PHE A 113 -0.14 0.20 7.79
CA PHE A 113 -0.55 1.53 7.31
C PHE A 113 -1.61 1.46 6.22
N CYS A 114 -2.51 2.45 6.21
CA CYS A 114 -3.49 2.65 5.16
C CYS A 114 -3.29 4.00 4.48
N VAL A 115 -3.38 4.04 3.16
CA VAL A 115 -3.25 5.24 2.34
C VAL A 115 -4.61 5.63 1.76
N ALA A 116 -5.26 6.63 2.36
CA ALA A 116 -6.52 7.15 1.87
C ALA A 116 -6.32 8.18 0.75
N GLY A 117 -7.15 8.11 -0.29
CA GLY A 117 -7.11 9.01 -1.47
C GLY A 117 -6.07 8.59 -2.53
N ASP A 118 -5.76 9.50 -3.45
CA ASP A 118 -4.77 9.32 -4.53
C ASP A 118 -3.32 9.47 -4.04
N GLY A 119 -3.06 9.10 -2.78
CA GLY A 119 -1.77 9.33 -2.13
C GLY A 119 -0.64 8.61 -2.85
N THR A 120 0.30 9.38 -3.40
CA THR A 120 1.55 8.85 -3.95
C THR A 120 2.58 8.76 -2.82
N ILE A 121 3.24 7.61 -2.71
CA ILE A 121 4.34 7.45 -1.76
C ILE A 121 5.46 8.39 -2.20
N SER A 122 5.83 9.30 -1.31
CA SER A 122 6.77 10.39 -1.63
C SER A 122 8.09 10.27 -0.88
N ASP A 123 8.14 9.52 0.22
CA ASP A 123 9.38 9.18 0.89
C ASP A 123 9.20 7.88 1.70
N ILE A 124 10.25 7.06 1.78
CA ILE A 124 10.32 5.92 2.69
C ILE A 124 11.65 6.07 3.43
N ARG A 125 11.61 6.33 4.75
CA ARG A 125 12.82 6.43 5.60
C ARG A 125 12.72 5.45 6.76
N GLY A 126 13.56 4.41 6.73
CA GLY A 126 13.46 3.30 7.70
C GLY A 126 12.10 2.61 7.59
N SER A 127 11.42 2.38 8.73
CA SER A 127 10.04 1.87 8.80
C SER A 127 8.96 2.96 8.75
N ARG A 128 9.28 4.18 8.27
CA ARG A 128 8.33 5.27 8.07
C ARG A 128 8.05 5.44 6.59
N VAL A 129 6.78 5.33 6.21
CA VAL A 129 6.27 5.64 4.88
C VAL A 129 5.61 7.00 4.94
N THR A 130 6.16 7.97 4.21
CA THR A 130 5.59 9.31 4.05
C THR A 130 4.82 9.36 2.75
N ILE A 131 3.53 9.65 2.85
CA ILE A 131 2.63 9.79 1.72
C ILE A 131 2.36 11.29 1.56
N THR A 132 2.55 11.83 0.36
CA THR A 132 2.04 13.17 0.07
C THR A 132 0.58 13.01 -0.31
N PRO A 133 -0.37 13.62 0.43
CA PRO A 133 -1.75 13.67 -0.04
C PRO A 133 -1.79 14.51 -1.32
N THR A 134 -2.22 13.89 -2.41
CA THR A 134 -2.55 14.62 -3.63
C THR A 134 -3.86 15.37 -3.36
N PHE A 135 -3.78 16.65 -2.98
CA PHE A 135 -4.96 17.50 -2.85
C PHE A 135 -5.53 17.76 -4.26
N SER A 136 -6.50 16.94 -4.69
CA SER A 136 -7.43 17.37 -5.74
C SER A 136 -8.27 18.50 -5.15
N ARG A 137 -8.08 19.71 -5.68
CA ARG A 137 -8.78 20.93 -5.28
C ARG A 137 -10.30 20.76 -5.50
N CYS A 138 -11.03 20.26 -4.50
CA CYS A 138 -12.48 20.31 -4.52
C CYS A 138 -12.90 21.70 -3.99
N GLY A 139 -13.27 22.60 -4.91
CA GLY A 139 -14.10 23.78 -4.62
C GLY A 139 -13.49 24.87 -3.73
N SER A 140 -13.25 26.04 -4.34
CA SER A 140 -13.15 27.38 -3.73
C SER A 140 -12.20 27.61 -2.53
N GLY A 141 -11.03 28.16 -2.86
CA GLY A 141 -10.55 29.39 -2.22
C GLY A 141 -10.06 29.33 -0.77
N PHE A 142 -8.87 28.79 -0.54
CA PHE A 142 -7.99 29.28 0.53
C PHE A 142 -6.54 29.27 0.04
N HIS A 143 -5.88 30.43 0.16
CA HIS A 143 -4.46 30.62 -0.12
C HIS A 143 -3.73 30.42 1.21
N LEU A 144 -3.01 29.32 1.38
CA LEU A 144 -2.06 29.16 2.49
C LEU A 144 -0.64 29.36 1.94
N PRO A 145 0.22 30.14 2.64
CA PRO A 145 1.54 30.46 2.17
C PRO A 145 2.47 29.23 2.16
N PRO A 146 3.53 29.24 1.33
CA PRO A 146 4.41 28.08 1.08
C PRO A 146 5.17 27.55 2.31
N SER A 147 5.16 28.28 3.43
CA SER A 147 5.85 27.89 4.66
C SER A 147 5.04 26.93 5.56
N ALA A 148 3.75 26.71 5.30
CA ALA A 148 2.91 25.77 6.05
C ALA A 148 3.01 24.31 5.53
N ALA A 149 3.62 24.08 4.37
CA ALA A 149 3.81 22.74 3.79
C ALA A 149 4.91 21.93 4.49
N MET A 150 5.69 22.53 5.41
CA MET A 150 6.82 21.89 6.07
C MET A 150 6.51 21.28 7.45
N TRP A 151 5.30 21.48 7.99
CA TRP A 151 4.90 21.01 9.33
C TRP A 151 3.44 20.51 9.39
N GLY A 152 2.88 20.07 8.27
CA GLY A 152 1.51 19.56 8.20
C GLY A 152 1.47 18.04 8.17
N TRP A 153 1.06 17.43 9.30
CA TRP A 153 0.56 16.05 9.42
C TRP A 153 1.59 14.92 9.52
N LEU A 154 2.41 14.98 10.58
CA LEU A 154 2.92 13.78 11.26
C LEU A 154 1.77 13.09 12.02
N SER A 155 1.05 12.17 11.37
CA SER A 155 0.39 11.06 12.06
C SER A 155 0.04 9.94 11.06
N ALA A 156 1.07 9.26 10.56
CA ALA A 156 0.91 7.81 10.42
C ALA A 156 0.88 7.29 11.86
N ALA A 157 -0.31 7.00 12.39
CA ALA A 157 -0.49 6.54 13.75
C ALA A 157 0.26 5.21 13.94
N ARG A 158 1.47 5.27 14.49
CA ARG A 158 2.07 4.14 15.19
C ARG A 158 1.26 3.94 16.46
N THR A 159 0.32 3.00 16.47
CA THR A 159 0.03 2.28 17.72
C THR A 159 1.06 1.17 17.85
N SER A 160 2.27 1.54 18.30
CA SER A 160 3.13 0.60 19.01
C SER A 160 2.46 0.29 20.35
N ALA A 161 1.47 -0.59 20.34
CA ALA A 161 1.05 -1.28 21.54
C ALA A 161 1.95 -2.50 21.67
N SER A 162 2.83 -2.45 22.66
CA SER A 162 3.56 -3.60 23.16
C SER A 162 2.62 -4.78 23.36
N ARG A 163 2.98 -5.92 22.76
CA ARG A 163 2.76 -7.28 23.28
C ARG A 163 3.55 -8.28 22.44
#